data_AF-A0A815MP58-F1
#
_entry.id   AF-A0A815MP58-F1
#
_cell.length_a   1.000
_cell.length_b   1.000
_cell.length_c   1.000
_cell.angle_alpha   90.00
_cell.angle_beta   90.00
_cell.angle_gamma   90.00
#
_symmetry.space_group_name_H-M   'P 1'
#
loop_
_entity.id
_entity.type
_entity.pdbx_description
1 polymer ?
#
loop_
_entity_poly.entity_id
_entity_poly.type
_entity_poly.pdbx_seq_one_letter_code
_entity_poly.pdbx_strand_id
1 'polypeptide(L)'
;MNSISFFILSINFLHIYSSTKTCYGPCITASSIEALDQDLQLIQPLPIDCGRLSCEFYLSPSSALGSHGPLSAYGPLGTMGPIGHHLWNPTAWRSESPTLIDRTTSHMLFGLSNNPLSSTGPLSSDSYHSKLPLTNDFGKHLRAFGLWSVLGPFGPLGALGPLGALGPTGPYNTMNLEGHHSVQVKWTVNETRYFDLVEVLDESHVQEELDCSFMIVGVIRRSDETDSYFFNCKTNQFVTIVLVPEHSLDYFNMTLFSHTNVSEEIASSNSMRYINFIQLGLINNNGTFRIDVNLHEMHQFLLSHSYRLIVTGSQDLLDLKEEINNIQGPHIINC
;
A
#
# COMPACT_ATOMS: atom_id res chain seq x y z
N MET A 1 -22.94 42.68 56.50
CA MET A 1 -22.53 41.31 56.88
C MET A 1 -23.03 40.35 55.81
N ASN A 2 -22.20 39.35 55.49
CA ASN A 2 -22.39 38.24 54.52
C ASN A 2 -21.62 38.41 53.19
N SER A 3 -20.32 38.10 53.27
CA SER A 3 -19.47 37.68 52.16
C SER A 3 -19.78 36.21 51.85
N ILE A 4 -20.14 35.90 50.60
CA ILE A 4 -20.29 34.53 50.10
C ILE A 4 -18.98 34.18 49.39
N SER A 5 -18.19 33.31 50.02
CA SER A 5 -17.00 32.70 49.41
C SER A 5 -17.41 31.49 48.60
N PHE A 6 -17.16 31.50 47.28
CA PHE A 6 -17.21 30.31 46.46
C PHE A 6 -15.86 29.57 46.57
N PHE A 7 -15.88 28.39 47.16
CA PHE A 7 -14.77 27.44 47.12
C PHE A 7 -14.68 26.84 45.72
N ILE A 8 -13.60 27.14 44.99
CA ILE A 8 -13.21 26.39 43.80
C ILE A 8 -12.50 25.12 44.29
N LEU A 9 -13.15 23.96 44.18
CA LEU A 9 -12.49 22.67 44.31
C LEU A 9 -11.63 22.46 43.05
N SER A 10 -10.30 22.53 43.19
CA SER A 10 -9.38 22.03 42.17
C SER A 10 -9.43 20.51 42.18
N ILE A 11 -10.07 19.91 41.17
CA ILE A 11 -9.93 18.48 40.90
C ILE A 11 -8.61 18.31 40.16
N ASN A 12 -7.57 17.87 40.87
CA ASN A 12 -6.36 17.34 40.27
C ASN A 12 -6.72 16.01 39.60
N PHE A 13 -7.02 16.03 38.31
CA PHE A 13 -6.96 14.82 37.50
C PHE A 13 -5.48 14.48 37.32
N LEU A 14 -5.04 13.45 38.05
CA LEU A 14 -3.79 12.77 37.77
C LEU A 14 -3.79 12.34 36.30
N HIS A 15 -2.81 12.83 35.54
CA HIS A 15 -2.43 12.26 34.26
C HIS A 15 -2.07 10.79 34.47
N ILE A 16 -2.96 9.90 34.07
CA ILE A 16 -2.70 8.48 33.94
C ILE A 16 -1.73 8.33 32.75
N TYR A 17 -0.66 7.57 33.01
CA TYR A 17 0.45 7.22 32.13
C TYR A 17 0.16 7.32 30.62
N SER A 18 0.83 8.26 29.96
CA SER A 18 1.03 8.24 28.50
C SER A 18 1.94 7.05 28.18
N SER A 19 1.37 5.97 27.65
CA SER A 19 2.17 5.01 26.87
C SER A 19 2.66 5.77 25.64
N THR A 20 3.97 5.99 25.54
CA THR A 20 4.58 6.60 24.35
C THR A 20 4.20 5.77 23.13
N LYS A 21 3.36 6.32 22.26
CA LYS A 21 3.05 5.72 20.95
C LYS A 21 4.38 5.51 20.21
N THR A 22 4.61 4.29 19.75
CA THR A 22 5.72 3.89 18.90
C THR A 22 5.60 4.61 17.57
N CYS A 23 6.49 5.58 17.36
CA CYS A 23 6.62 6.32 16.11
C CYS A 23 7.47 5.51 15.13
N TYR A 24 6.85 4.99 14.07
CA TYR A 24 7.56 4.35 12.95
C TYR A 24 7.95 5.36 11.87
N GLY A 25 7.17 6.44 11.72
CA GLY A 25 7.38 7.52 10.76
C GLY A 25 6.04 8.09 10.28
N PRO A 26 6.06 9.02 9.29
CA PRO A 26 4.83 9.59 8.75
C PRO A 26 4.00 8.55 7.99
N CYS A 27 2.68 8.71 8.00
CA CYS A 27 1.78 7.90 7.21
C CYS A 27 0.67 8.71 6.54
N ILE A 28 0.08 8.13 5.50
CA ILE A 28 -1.10 8.63 4.79
C ILE A 28 -2.08 7.47 4.64
N THR A 29 -3.37 7.75 4.76
CA THR A 29 -4.44 6.76 4.57
C THR A 29 -5.51 7.28 3.64
N ALA A 30 -6.36 6.40 3.12
CA ALA A 30 -7.51 6.84 2.34
C ALA A 30 -8.41 7.80 3.16
N SER A 31 -8.58 7.52 4.45
CA SER A 31 -9.35 8.36 5.38
C SER A 31 -8.72 9.74 5.60
N SER A 32 -7.38 9.83 5.68
CA SER A 32 -6.71 11.12 5.86
C SER A 32 -6.79 12.01 4.62
N ILE A 33 -6.85 11.41 3.42
CA ILE A 33 -7.15 12.14 2.18
C ILE A 33 -8.63 12.54 2.12
N GLU A 34 -9.54 11.63 2.45
CA GLU A 34 -10.98 11.93 2.48
C GLU A 34 -11.29 13.10 3.41
N ALA A 35 -10.60 13.21 4.54
CA ALA A 35 -10.74 14.30 5.50
C ALA A 35 -10.36 15.69 4.95
N LEU A 36 -9.65 15.77 3.82
CA LEU A 36 -9.41 17.04 3.13
C LEU A 36 -10.68 17.60 2.50
N ASP A 37 -11.69 16.76 2.22
CA ASP A 37 -12.90 17.10 1.46
C ASP A 37 -12.60 17.90 0.17
N GLN A 38 -11.55 17.48 -0.54
CA GLN A 38 -11.04 18.10 -1.77
C GLN A 38 -10.45 19.52 -1.61
N ASP A 39 -10.21 20.00 -0.37
CA ASP A 39 -9.44 21.24 -0.15
C ASP A 39 -7.93 20.96 -0.24
N LEU A 40 -7.32 21.46 -1.31
CA LEU A 40 -5.91 21.23 -1.62
C LEU A 40 -5.00 22.40 -1.23
N GLN A 41 -5.55 23.51 -0.70
CA GLN A 41 -4.80 24.76 -0.50
C GLN A 41 -3.62 24.62 0.48
N LEU A 42 -3.74 23.69 1.43
CA LEU A 42 -2.73 23.45 2.47
C LEU A 42 -1.70 22.37 2.07
N ILE A 43 -1.82 21.81 0.86
CA ILE A 43 -0.92 20.78 0.37
C ILE A 43 0.27 21.46 -0.30
N GLN A 44 1.47 20.99 0.04
CA GLN A 44 2.70 21.42 -0.59
C GLN A 44 3.43 20.24 -1.23
N PRO A 45 3.86 20.36 -2.49
CA PRO A 45 3.52 21.43 -3.43
C PRO A 45 2.04 21.42 -3.80
N LEU A 46 1.44 22.61 -3.95
CA LEU A 46 0.03 22.78 -4.29
C LEU A 46 -0.24 22.10 -5.64
N PRO A 47 -1.14 21.09 -5.70
CA PRO A 47 -1.51 20.47 -6.97
C PRO A 47 -2.41 21.40 -7.78
N ILE A 48 -1.90 21.93 -8.89
CA ILE A 48 -2.61 22.87 -9.77
C ILE A 48 -2.83 22.24 -11.15
N ASP A 49 -1.80 21.64 -11.74
CA ASP A 49 -1.85 21.03 -13.06
C ASP A 49 -1.84 19.50 -12.95
N CYS A 50 -3.01 18.88 -13.00
CA CYS A 50 -3.14 17.42 -13.05
C CYS A 50 -3.35 16.88 -14.48
N GLY A 51 -2.98 17.65 -15.50
CA GLY A 51 -3.15 17.31 -16.91
C GLY A 51 -4.52 17.71 -17.44
N ARG A 52 -5.26 16.75 -18.03
CA ARG A 52 -6.50 17.06 -18.77
C ARG A 52 -7.68 17.43 -17.86
N LEU A 53 -7.70 16.94 -16.63
CA LEU A 53 -8.78 17.12 -15.66
C LEU A 53 -8.23 17.84 -14.42
N SER A 54 -9.11 18.46 -13.63
CA SER A 54 -8.68 19.14 -12.41
C SER A 54 -8.15 18.13 -11.38
N CYS A 55 -7.33 18.61 -10.45
CA CYS A 55 -6.79 17.77 -9.39
C CYS A 55 -7.89 17.23 -8.46
N GLU A 56 -8.92 18.03 -8.17
CA GLU A 56 -10.10 17.64 -7.39
C GLU A 56 -10.90 16.55 -8.09
N PHE A 57 -10.98 16.57 -9.43
CA PHE A 57 -11.64 15.51 -10.18
C PHE A 57 -10.97 14.14 -9.94
N TYR A 58 -9.63 14.09 -9.85
CA TYR A 58 -8.91 12.86 -9.52
C TYR A 58 -9.11 12.39 -8.07
N LEU A 59 -9.64 13.25 -7.20
CA LEU A 59 -10.08 12.92 -5.84
C LEU A 59 -11.59 12.67 -5.74
N SER A 60 -12.34 12.65 -6.85
CA SER A 60 -13.74 12.28 -6.77
C SER A 60 -13.90 10.78 -6.45
N PRO A 61 -14.95 10.36 -5.73
CA PRO A 61 -15.17 8.95 -5.32
C PRO A 61 -15.33 7.94 -6.48
N SER A 62 -15.48 8.42 -7.71
CA SER A 62 -15.56 7.63 -8.93
C SER A 62 -14.32 7.78 -9.83
N SER A 63 -13.21 8.32 -9.30
CA SER A 63 -11.98 8.55 -10.05
C SER A 63 -10.83 7.70 -9.53
N ALA A 64 -9.60 8.21 -9.57
CA ALA A 64 -8.35 7.45 -9.42
C ALA A 64 -8.24 6.64 -8.11
N LEU A 65 -8.71 7.18 -6.99
CA LEU A 65 -8.71 6.47 -5.69
C LEU A 65 -10.04 5.77 -5.39
N GLY A 66 -11.05 6.00 -6.23
CA GLY A 66 -12.42 5.60 -5.98
C GLY A 66 -12.81 4.25 -6.58
N SER A 67 -14.12 4.00 -6.55
CA SER A 67 -14.76 2.74 -7.00
C SER A 67 -14.58 2.39 -8.48
N HIS A 68 -14.18 3.36 -9.32
CA HIS A 68 -13.89 3.15 -10.74
C HIS A 68 -12.42 3.36 -11.08
N GLY A 69 -11.59 3.61 -10.05
CA GLY A 69 -10.16 3.78 -10.20
C GLY A 69 -9.44 2.45 -10.43
N PRO A 70 -8.14 2.50 -10.74
CA PRO A 70 -7.32 1.31 -10.97
C PRO A 70 -7.12 0.41 -9.74
N LEU A 71 -7.39 0.87 -8.52
CA LEU A 71 -7.36 0.04 -7.31
C LEU A 71 -8.70 -0.64 -7.00
N SER A 72 -9.75 -0.36 -7.77
CA SER A 72 -11.08 -0.91 -7.50
C SER A 72 -11.22 -2.37 -7.94
N ALA A 73 -12.36 -2.98 -7.59
CA ALA A 73 -12.79 -4.30 -8.08
C ALA A 73 -12.78 -4.42 -9.62
N TYR A 74 -12.96 -3.31 -10.34
CA TYR A 74 -12.93 -3.25 -11.80
C TYR A 74 -11.55 -2.92 -12.37
N GLY A 75 -10.60 -2.56 -11.50
CA GLY A 75 -9.23 -2.28 -11.86
C GLY A 75 -8.40 -3.55 -12.14
N PRO A 76 -7.15 -3.40 -12.57
CA PRO A 76 -6.26 -4.53 -12.85
C PRO A 76 -5.92 -5.39 -11.62
N LEU A 77 -6.13 -4.90 -10.40
CA LEU A 77 -5.95 -5.70 -9.18
C LEU A 77 -7.20 -6.49 -8.79
N GLY A 78 -8.36 -6.15 -9.35
CA GLY A 78 -9.62 -6.81 -9.04
C GLY A 78 -9.78 -8.17 -9.72
N THR A 79 -10.96 -8.78 -9.53
CA THR A 79 -11.29 -10.13 -10.02
C THR A 79 -11.17 -10.27 -11.54
N MET A 80 -11.49 -9.20 -12.28
CA MET A 80 -11.39 -9.14 -13.75
C MET A 80 -9.99 -8.79 -14.28
N GLY A 81 -9.07 -8.43 -13.39
CA GLY A 81 -7.72 -8.03 -13.75
C GLY A 81 -6.78 -9.19 -14.10
N PRO A 82 -5.53 -8.88 -14.50
CA PRO A 82 -4.53 -9.89 -14.87
C PRO A 82 -4.15 -10.87 -13.75
N ILE A 83 -4.38 -10.49 -12.49
CA ILE A 83 -4.16 -11.34 -11.31
C ILE A 83 -5.46 -11.95 -10.77
N GLY A 84 -6.53 -11.85 -11.54
CA GLY A 84 -7.85 -12.42 -11.25
C GLY A 84 -7.94 -13.93 -11.52
N HIS A 85 -9.10 -14.52 -11.19
CA HIS A 85 -9.38 -15.95 -11.43
C HIS A 85 -10.00 -16.23 -12.82
N HIS A 86 -10.05 -15.23 -13.72
CA HIS A 86 -10.73 -15.34 -15.01
C HIS A 86 -9.83 -15.79 -16.17
N LEU A 87 -10.48 -16.20 -17.27
CA LEU A 87 -9.88 -16.79 -18.47
C LEU A 87 -8.83 -15.93 -19.18
N TRP A 88 -8.75 -14.63 -18.89
CA TRP A 88 -7.74 -13.71 -19.45
C TRP A 88 -6.51 -13.52 -18.55
N ASN A 89 -6.42 -14.26 -17.44
CA ASN A 89 -5.22 -14.29 -16.62
C ASN A 89 -4.09 -15.02 -17.37
N PRO A 90 -3.02 -14.33 -17.80
CA PRO A 90 -1.93 -14.95 -18.54
C PRO A 90 -1.19 -16.03 -17.72
N THR A 91 -1.26 -15.96 -16.39
CA THR A 91 -0.66 -16.97 -15.50
C THR A 91 -1.43 -18.29 -15.52
N ALA A 92 -2.76 -18.24 -15.68
CA ALA A 92 -3.58 -19.44 -15.88
C ALA A 92 -3.26 -20.13 -17.22
N TRP A 93 -2.84 -19.38 -18.24
CA TRP A 93 -2.38 -19.96 -19.51
C TRP A 93 -0.94 -20.48 -19.42
N ARG A 94 -0.09 -19.88 -18.57
CA ARG A 94 1.30 -20.33 -18.37
C ARG A 94 1.41 -21.65 -17.62
N SER A 95 0.53 -21.91 -16.66
CA SER A 95 0.52 -23.20 -15.95
C SER A 95 0.26 -24.40 -16.88
N GLU A 96 -0.40 -24.17 -18.02
CA GLU A 96 -0.66 -25.18 -19.04
C GLU A 96 0.48 -25.34 -20.06
N SER A 97 1.48 -24.45 -20.08
CA SER A 97 2.62 -24.49 -21.00
C SER A 97 3.95 -24.11 -20.31
N PRO A 98 4.57 -25.06 -19.57
CA PRO A 98 5.77 -24.82 -18.75
C PRO A 98 7.04 -24.48 -19.56
N THR A 99 6.99 -24.50 -20.89
CA THR A 99 8.14 -24.27 -21.78
C THR A 99 8.30 -22.81 -22.24
N LEU A 100 7.32 -21.93 -22.00
CA LEU A 100 7.35 -20.57 -22.57
C LEU A 100 8.24 -19.57 -21.80
N ILE A 101 8.45 -19.78 -20.50
CA ILE A 101 9.38 -19.00 -19.66
C ILE A 101 9.86 -19.93 -18.54
N ASP A 102 11.04 -20.52 -18.68
CA ASP A 102 11.66 -21.30 -17.60
C ASP A 102 12.44 -20.39 -16.65
N ARG A 103 12.82 -20.92 -15.47
CA ARG A 103 13.60 -20.17 -14.47
C ARG A 103 14.89 -19.58 -15.07
N THR A 104 15.52 -20.26 -16.03
CA THR A 104 16.72 -19.80 -16.74
C THR A 104 16.46 -18.52 -17.52
N THR A 105 15.37 -18.47 -18.30
CA THR A 105 14.96 -17.28 -19.04
C THR A 105 14.55 -16.13 -18.13
N SER A 106 13.90 -16.42 -16.99
CA SER A 106 13.59 -15.42 -15.97
C SER A 106 14.86 -14.81 -15.37
N HIS A 107 15.88 -15.62 -15.06
CA HIS A 107 17.18 -15.12 -14.61
C HIS A 107 17.88 -14.27 -15.68
N MET A 108 17.77 -14.63 -16.97
CA MET A 108 18.33 -13.82 -18.06
C MET A 108 17.70 -12.43 -18.15
N LEU A 109 16.38 -12.32 -18.00
CA LEU A 109 15.67 -11.04 -18.05
C LEU A 109 16.15 -10.07 -16.95
N PHE A 110 16.37 -10.57 -15.74
CA PHE A 110 16.88 -9.76 -14.63
C PHE A 110 18.41 -9.59 -14.65
N GLY A 111 19.13 -10.36 -15.47
CA GLY A 111 20.55 -10.19 -15.72
C GLY A 111 20.90 -9.03 -16.66
N LEU A 112 19.91 -8.41 -17.31
CA LEU A 112 20.10 -7.25 -18.17
C LEU A 112 20.14 -5.96 -17.33
N SER A 113 21.09 -5.06 -17.58
CA SER A 113 21.21 -3.81 -16.80
C SER A 113 20.17 -2.74 -17.15
N ASN A 114 19.31 -2.98 -18.14
CA ASN A 114 18.24 -2.08 -18.60
C ASN A 114 16.83 -2.65 -18.39
N ASN A 115 16.67 -3.54 -17.40
CA ASN A 115 15.38 -4.12 -17.06
C ASN A 115 14.52 -3.14 -16.20
N PRO A 116 13.20 -3.36 -16.06
CA PRO A 116 12.33 -2.46 -15.28
C PRO A 116 12.69 -2.30 -13.80
N LEU A 117 13.42 -3.25 -13.22
CA LEU A 117 13.92 -3.19 -11.84
C LEU A 117 15.38 -2.73 -11.78
N SER A 118 15.96 -2.24 -12.88
CA SER A 118 17.32 -1.69 -12.88
C SER A 118 17.35 -0.20 -12.54
N SER A 119 18.54 0.38 -12.45
CA SER A 119 18.76 1.81 -12.24
C SER A 119 18.24 2.69 -13.38
N THR A 120 17.83 2.11 -14.51
CA THR A 120 17.15 2.84 -15.59
C THR A 120 15.63 2.74 -15.53
N GLY A 121 15.10 1.90 -14.65
CA GLY A 121 13.68 1.66 -14.46
C GLY A 121 12.96 2.75 -13.65
N PRO A 122 11.65 2.61 -13.42
CA PRO A 122 10.83 3.55 -12.65
C PRO A 122 11.23 3.69 -11.17
N LEU A 123 11.94 2.71 -10.61
CA LEU A 123 12.35 2.73 -9.20
C LEU A 123 13.68 3.46 -8.96
N SER A 124 14.34 3.96 -10.01
CA SER A 124 15.60 4.68 -9.85
C SER A 124 15.37 6.08 -9.28
N SER A 125 16.37 6.59 -8.56
CA SER A 125 16.33 7.95 -8.00
C SER A 125 16.04 9.02 -9.07
N ASP A 126 16.67 8.93 -10.26
CA ASP A 126 16.40 9.85 -11.37
C ASP A 126 14.95 9.75 -11.88
N SER A 127 14.43 8.54 -12.10
CA SER A 127 13.05 8.36 -12.54
C SER A 127 12.04 8.88 -11.50
N TYR A 128 12.28 8.60 -10.23
CA TYR A 128 11.37 8.90 -9.14
C TYR A 128 11.41 10.37 -8.70
N HIS A 129 12.60 10.95 -8.50
CA HIS A 129 12.75 12.31 -7.99
C HIS A 129 12.75 13.36 -9.10
N SER A 130 13.25 13.02 -10.29
CA SER A 130 13.42 13.99 -11.37
C SER A 130 12.37 13.83 -12.46
N LYS A 131 12.20 12.65 -13.07
CA LYS A 131 11.30 12.51 -14.23
C LYS A 131 9.82 12.50 -13.86
N LEU A 132 9.44 11.75 -12.83
CA LEU A 132 8.04 11.59 -12.44
C LEU A 132 7.37 12.94 -12.08
N PRO A 133 7.99 13.83 -11.27
CA PRO A 133 7.43 15.16 -10.98
C PRO A 133 7.33 16.13 -12.14
N LEU A 134 8.11 15.91 -13.22
CA LEU A 134 8.12 16.79 -14.39
C LEU A 134 6.95 16.52 -15.34
N THR A 135 6.21 15.43 -15.15
CA THR A 135 5.07 15.10 -16.02
C THR A 135 3.93 16.10 -15.82
N ASN A 136 3.51 16.28 -14.56
CA ASN A 136 2.50 17.23 -14.08
C ASN A 136 2.41 17.08 -12.53
N ASP A 137 1.53 17.84 -11.88
CA ASP A 137 1.33 17.74 -10.43
C ASP A 137 0.70 16.42 -10.00
N PHE A 138 -0.12 15.78 -10.84
CA PHE A 138 -0.59 14.41 -10.57
C PHE A 138 0.60 13.46 -10.42
N GLY A 139 1.53 13.47 -11.39
CA GLY A 139 2.77 12.69 -11.35
C GLY A 139 3.64 13.02 -10.14
N LYS A 140 3.77 14.30 -9.79
CA LYS A 140 4.49 14.75 -8.59
C LYS A 140 3.91 14.15 -7.30
N HIS A 141 2.59 14.04 -7.23
CA HIS A 141 1.82 13.45 -6.12
C HIS A 141 1.63 11.93 -6.21
N LEU A 142 2.22 11.26 -7.21
CA LEU A 142 2.43 9.80 -7.21
C LEU A 142 3.65 9.39 -6.37
N ARG A 143 4.49 10.34 -5.95
CA ARG A 143 5.57 10.07 -4.99
C ARG A 143 4.98 9.82 -3.61
N ALA A 144 5.77 9.18 -2.76
CA ALA A 144 5.40 8.84 -1.39
C ALA A 144 4.82 10.02 -0.62
N PHE A 145 3.79 9.74 0.17
CA PHE A 145 2.99 10.72 0.92
C PHE A 145 2.24 11.76 0.07
N GLY A 146 2.29 11.63 -1.25
CA GLY A 146 1.42 12.34 -2.17
C GLY A 146 -0.02 11.86 -2.12
N LEU A 147 -0.91 12.72 -2.61
CA LEU A 147 -2.35 12.44 -2.69
C LEU A 147 -2.66 11.14 -3.44
N TRP A 148 -1.90 10.81 -4.48
CA TRP A 148 -2.10 9.60 -5.27
C TRP A 148 -0.94 8.62 -5.13
N SER A 149 -0.18 8.73 -4.04
CA SER A 149 1.04 7.93 -3.79
C SER A 149 0.82 6.42 -3.87
N VAL A 150 -0.36 5.94 -3.49
CA VAL A 150 -0.77 4.54 -3.60
C VAL A 150 -0.82 4.04 -5.06
N LEU A 151 -0.97 4.94 -6.04
CA LEU A 151 -0.92 4.62 -7.47
C LEU A 151 0.49 4.72 -8.05
N GLY A 152 1.45 5.17 -7.25
CA GLY A 152 2.81 5.43 -7.66
C GLY A 152 3.69 4.19 -7.76
N PRO A 153 5.00 4.38 -8.01
CA PRO A 153 5.96 3.28 -8.20
C PRO A 153 6.10 2.32 -7.01
N PHE A 154 5.78 2.78 -5.79
CA PHE A 154 5.80 1.97 -4.55
C PHE A 154 4.41 1.49 -4.11
N GLY A 155 3.41 1.67 -4.96
CA GLY A 155 2.09 1.08 -4.78
C GLY A 155 1.98 -0.31 -5.43
N PRO A 156 0.82 -0.98 -5.27
CA PRO A 156 0.58 -2.31 -5.83
C PRO A 156 0.51 -2.35 -7.36
N LEU A 157 0.36 -1.19 -8.02
CA LEU A 157 0.41 -1.07 -9.49
C LEU A 157 1.84 -0.85 -10.01
N GLY A 158 2.80 -0.61 -9.10
CA GLY A 158 4.19 -0.34 -9.42
C GLY A 158 4.99 -1.60 -9.74
N ALA A 159 6.29 -1.42 -9.98
CA ALA A 159 7.18 -2.51 -10.39
C ALA A 159 7.41 -3.56 -9.29
N LEU A 160 7.20 -3.17 -8.02
CA LEU A 160 7.28 -4.05 -6.84
C LEU A 160 5.92 -4.64 -6.43
N GLY A 161 4.84 -4.30 -7.14
CA GLY A 161 3.51 -4.83 -6.87
C GLY A 161 3.21 -6.13 -7.62
N PRO A 162 2.05 -6.74 -7.37
CA PRO A 162 1.64 -8.01 -7.99
C PRO A 162 1.49 -7.97 -9.51
N LEU A 163 1.32 -6.78 -10.11
CA LEU A 163 1.32 -6.60 -11.57
C LEU A 163 2.71 -6.36 -12.15
N GLY A 164 3.70 -6.14 -11.29
CA GLY A 164 5.09 -5.88 -11.64
C GLY A 164 5.84 -7.14 -12.07
N ALA A 165 7.14 -6.96 -12.31
CA ALA A 165 8.01 -8.06 -12.73
C ALA A 165 8.26 -9.10 -11.63
N LEU A 166 8.02 -8.73 -10.37
CA LEU A 166 8.18 -9.59 -9.19
C LEU A 166 6.88 -10.31 -8.79
N GLY A 167 5.76 -9.99 -9.44
CA GLY A 167 4.47 -10.56 -9.12
C GLY A 167 4.11 -11.81 -9.93
N PRO A 168 2.90 -12.34 -9.71
CA PRO A 168 2.41 -13.56 -10.36
C PRO A 168 2.45 -13.47 -11.88
N THR A 169 2.17 -12.30 -12.46
CA THR A 169 2.23 -12.10 -13.92
C THR A 169 3.66 -11.95 -14.46
N GLY A 170 4.64 -11.77 -13.58
CA GLY A 170 6.05 -11.64 -13.88
C GLY A 170 6.72 -12.96 -14.30
N PRO A 171 8.03 -12.95 -14.62
CA PRO A 171 8.73 -14.10 -15.17
C PRO A 171 8.84 -15.30 -14.20
N TYR A 172 8.76 -15.09 -12.88
CA TYR A 172 8.88 -16.18 -11.91
C TYR A 172 7.57 -16.88 -11.57
N ASN A 173 6.42 -16.38 -12.04
CA ASN A 173 5.09 -16.88 -11.70
C ASN A 173 4.95 -17.20 -10.21
N THR A 174 4.78 -16.16 -9.40
CA THR A 174 4.81 -16.25 -7.93
C THR A 174 3.51 -16.75 -7.29
N MET A 175 2.61 -17.35 -8.07
CA MET A 175 1.41 -18.00 -7.56
C MET A 175 1.78 -19.21 -6.70
N ASN A 176 1.32 -19.24 -5.44
CA ASN A 176 1.54 -20.34 -4.49
C ASN A 176 3.02 -20.69 -4.27
N LEU A 177 3.90 -19.69 -4.26
CA LEU A 177 5.25 -19.90 -3.74
C LEU A 177 5.17 -20.08 -2.23
N GLU A 178 5.74 -21.17 -1.71
CA GLU A 178 5.87 -21.40 -0.27
C GLU A 178 7.22 -20.80 0.21
N GLY A 179 7.15 -19.82 1.11
CA GLY A 179 8.30 -19.20 1.80
C GLY A 179 8.95 -18.03 1.08
N HIS A 180 9.80 -17.27 1.79
CA HIS A 180 10.46 -16.07 1.27
C HIS A 180 11.35 -16.33 0.05
N HIS A 181 10.91 -15.86 -1.12
CA HIS A 181 11.72 -15.90 -2.33
C HIS A 181 12.26 -14.51 -2.66
N SER A 182 13.57 -14.41 -2.84
CA SER A 182 14.20 -13.22 -3.43
C SER A 182 14.87 -13.54 -4.76
N VAL A 183 14.90 -12.56 -5.65
CA VAL A 183 15.58 -12.63 -6.93
C VAL A 183 16.72 -11.63 -6.98
N GLN A 184 17.87 -12.10 -7.47
CA GLN A 184 18.97 -11.22 -7.83
C GLN A 184 18.70 -10.52 -9.16
N VAL A 185 18.74 -9.19 -9.14
CA VAL A 185 18.54 -8.32 -10.29
C VAL A 185 19.81 -7.50 -10.52
N LYS A 186 20.21 -7.38 -11.78
CA LYS A 186 21.27 -6.47 -12.20
C LYS A 186 20.77 -5.02 -12.14
N TRP A 187 21.16 -4.30 -11.09
CA TRP A 187 20.77 -2.91 -10.87
C TRP A 187 21.52 -1.96 -11.81
N THR A 188 22.84 -2.10 -11.90
CA THR A 188 23.68 -1.40 -12.88
C THR A 188 24.58 -2.39 -13.61
N VAL A 189 25.49 -1.91 -14.47
CA VAL A 189 26.50 -2.79 -15.10
C VAL A 189 27.34 -3.55 -14.07
N ASN A 190 27.58 -2.95 -12.89
CA ASN A 190 28.51 -3.43 -11.86
C ASN A 190 27.84 -3.76 -10.51
N GLU A 191 26.54 -3.50 -10.36
CA GLU A 191 25.81 -3.67 -9.11
C GLU A 191 24.62 -4.62 -9.30
N THR A 192 24.43 -5.52 -8.34
CA THR A 192 23.24 -6.37 -8.26
C THR A 192 22.52 -6.11 -6.95
N ARG A 193 21.19 -6.17 -6.98
CA ARG A 193 20.33 -6.06 -5.79
C ARG A 193 19.43 -7.28 -5.68
N TYR A 194 18.93 -7.53 -4.48
CA TYR A 194 17.95 -8.58 -4.22
C TYR A 194 16.60 -7.94 -4.02
N PHE A 195 15.60 -8.48 -4.72
CA PHE A 195 14.22 -8.07 -4.59
C PHE A 195 13.38 -9.23 -4.07
N ASP A 196 12.49 -8.95 -3.15
CA ASP A 196 11.55 -9.93 -2.59
C ASP A 196 10.46 -10.14 -3.65
N LEU A 197 10.09 -11.39 -3.92
CA LEU A 197 9.01 -11.72 -4.86
C LEU A 197 7.66 -11.39 -4.21
N VAL A 198 6.64 -11.08 -5.01
CA VAL A 198 5.29 -10.85 -4.47
C VAL A 198 4.57 -12.18 -4.40
N GLU A 199 4.44 -12.72 -3.20
CA GLU A 199 3.75 -13.99 -2.96
C GLU A 199 2.24 -13.80 -3.03
N VAL A 200 1.54 -14.72 -3.70
CA VAL A 200 0.07 -14.74 -3.72
C VAL A 200 -0.40 -15.91 -2.89
N LEU A 201 -1.07 -15.61 -1.79
CA LEU A 201 -1.50 -16.57 -0.79
C LEU A 201 -3.02 -16.56 -0.67
N ASP A 202 -3.61 -17.74 -0.56
CA ASP A 202 -4.97 -17.88 -0.03
C ASP A 202 -4.89 -17.81 1.50
N GLU A 203 -5.86 -17.16 2.13
CA GLU A 203 -5.94 -17.04 3.59
C GLU A 203 -5.74 -18.36 4.33
N SER A 204 -6.25 -19.47 3.79
CA SER A 204 -6.11 -20.81 4.40
C SER A 204 -4.67 -21.35 4.44
N HIS A 205 -3.76 -20.75 3.66
CA HIS A 205 -2.36 -21.16 3.55
C HIS A 205 -1.39 -20.19 4.24
N VAL A 206 -1.90 -19.14 4.90
CA VAL A 206 -1.05 -18.22 5.67
C VAL A 206 -0.61 -18.90 6.97
N GLN A 207 0.57 -19.52 6.96
CA GLN A 207 1.16 -20.17 8.13
C GLN A 207 2.50 -19.55 8.58
N GLU A 208 3.05 -18.63 7.80
CA GLU A 208 4.39 -18.05 7.99
C GLU A 208 4.34 -16.56 8.33
N GLU A 209 5.42 -16.05 8.95
CA GLU A 209 5.61 -14.60 9.11
C GLU A 209 5.93 -13.98 7.75
N LEU A 210 5.03 -13.14 7.24
CA LEU A 210 5.17 -12.57 5.91
C LEU A 210 6.24 -11.46 5.90
N ASP A 211 6.87 -11.22 4.75
CA ASP A 211 7.65 -10.00 4.53
C ASP A 211 6.75 -8.85 4.06
N CYS A 212 7.30 -7.82 3.40
CA CYS A 212 6.50 -6.69 2.91
C CYS A 212 6.28 -6.75 1.40
N SER A 213 6.14 -7.96 0.87
CA SER A 213 5.94 -8.23 -0.55
C SER A 213 4.96 -9.41 -0.72
N PHE A 214 3.69 -9.18 -0.43
CA PHE A 214 2.68 -10.23 -0.54
C PHE A 214 1.30 -9.71 -0.96
N MET A 215 0.47 -10.64 -1.40
CA MET A 215 -0.96 -10.48 -1.61
C MET A 215 -1.70 -11.67 -0.98
N ILE A 216 -2.67 -11.37 -0.12
CA ILE A 216 -3.58 -12.36 0.45
C ILE A 216 -4.94 -12.21 -0.20
N VAL A 217 -5.52 -13.32 -0.64
CA VAL A 217 -6.94 -13.43 -1.00
C VAL A 217 -7.68 -13.93 0.23
N GLY A 218 -8.44 -13.04 0.87
CA GLY A 218 -9.16 -13.30 2.12
C GLY A 218 -10.66 -13.29 1.93
N VAL A 219 -11.40 -13.92 2.85
CA VAL A 219 -12.86 -14.00 2.80
C VAL A 219 -13.49 -13.82 4.18
N ILE A 220 -14.20 -12.71 4.35
CA ILE A 220 -15.04 -12.49 5.53
C ILE A 220 -16.40 -13.15 5.31
N ARG A 221 -16.73 -14.14 6.15
CA ARG A 221 -17.99 -14.89 6.09
C ARG A 221 -19.05 -14.33 7.03
N ARG A 222 -18.65 -13.66 8.11
CA ARG A 222 -19.57 -13.05 9.08
C ARG A 222 -19.21 -11.59 9.31
N SER A 223 -20.20 -10.73 9.50
CA SER A 223 -19.97 -9.29 9.72
C SER A 223 -19.20 -8.97 11.01
N ASP A 224 -19.13 -9.91 11.96
CA ASP A 224 -18.37 -9.78 13.21
C ASP A 224 -16.96 -10.41 13.14
N GLU A 225 -16.60 -10.99 11.99
CA GLU A 225 -15.29 -11.59 11.76
C GLU A 225 -14.24 -10.50 11.50
N THR A 226 -13.02 -10.80 11.92
CA THR A 226 -11.85 -9.97 11.68
C THR A 226 -10.70 -10.89 11.34
N ASP A 227 -10.10 -10.66 10.18
CA ASP A 227 -8.94 -11.40 9.74
C ASP A 227 -7.70 -10.61 10.16
N SER A 228 -6.72 -11.29 10.77
CA SER A 228 -5.49 -10.68 11.27
C SER A 228 -4.28 -11.32 10.61
N TYR A 229 -3.45 -10.49 9.98
CA TYR A 229 -2.22 -10.94 9.32
C TYR A 229 -1.00 -10.27 9.93
N PHE A 230 0.09 -11.03 10.06
CA PHE A 230 1.32 -10.61 10.69
C PHE A 230 2.45 -10.58 9.68
N PHE A 231 3.24 -9.50 9.70
CA PHE A 231 4.32 -9.32 8.73
C PHE A 231 5.45 -8.44 9.24
N ASN A 232 6.61 -8.59 8.60
CA ASN A 232 7.87 -7.96 8.98
C ASN A 232 8.46 -7.14 7.82
N CYS A 233 8.64 -5.85 8.08
CA CYS A 233 9.30 -4.93 7.16
C CYS A 233 10.70 -4.56 7.64
N LYS A 234 11.64 -4.50 6.69
CA LYS A 234 12.95 -3.87 6.83
C LYS A 234 12.81 -2.37 7.13
N THR A 235 13.82 -1.78 7.79
CA THR A 235 13.97 -0.33 7.97
C THR A 235 14.07 0.44 6.65
N ASN A 236 13.88 1.75 6.71
CA ASN A 236 14.19 2.73 5.65
C ASN A 236 13.48 2.44 4.32
N GLN A 237 12.20 2.08 4.39
CA GLN A 237 11.38 1.89 3.19
C GLN A 237 9.99 2.49 3.36
N PHE A 238 9.37 2.78 2.22
CA PHE A 238 7.94 3.00 2.14
C PHE A 238 7.24 1.66 2.10
N VAL A 239 6.20 1.51 2.91
CA VAL A 239 5.32 0.34 2.91
C VAL A 239 3.95 0.82 2.50
N THR A 240 3.44 0.28 1.40
CA THR A 240 2.07 0.54 0.95
C THR A 240 1.23 -0.70 1.17
N ILE A 241 0.12 -0.54 1.88
CA ILE A 241 -0.88 -1.56 2.16
C ILE A 241 -2.15 -1.12 1.45
N VAL A 242 -2.74 -1.99 0.63
CA VAL A 242 -3.98 -1.70 -0.12
C VAL A 242 -4.96 -2.84 0.08
N LEU A 243 -6.21 -2.49 0.34
CA LEU A 243 -7.31 -3.42 0.51
C LEU A 243 -8.29 -3.27 -0.65
N VAL A 244 -8.20 -4.19 -1.62
CA VAL A 244 -9.03 -4.18 -2.82
C VAL A 244 -10.23 -5.11 -2.62
N PRO A 245 -11.47 -4.61 -2.62
CA PRO A 245 -12.64 -5.47 -2.61
C PRO A 245 -12.74 -6.22 -3.94
N GLU A 246 -13.10 -7.51 -3.91
CA GLU A 246 -13.30 -8.30 -5.12
C GLU A 246 -14.67 -8.06 -5.77
N HIS A 247 -15.64 -7.67 -4.96
CA HIS A 247 -16.98 -7.31 -5.37
C HIS A 247 -17.22 -5.82 -5.16
N SER A 248 -17.86 -5.18 -6.14
CA SER A 248 -18.33 -3.82 -5.94
C SER A 248 -19.39 -3.79 -4.83
N LEU A 249 -19.40 -2.71 -4.05
CA LEU A 249 -20.31 -2.47 -2.91
C LEU A 249 -19.95 -3.16 -1.59
N ASP A 250 -18.87 -3.93 -1.51
CA ASP A 250 -18.29 -4.34 -0.23
C ASP A 250 -17.33 -3.25 0.26
N TYR A 251 -17.53 -2.81 1.49
CA TYR A 251 -16.66 -1.83 2.16
C TYR A 251 -15.97 -2.49 3.33
N PHE A 252 -14.64 -2.58 3.23
CA PHE A 252 -13.80 -3.12 4.28
C PHE A 252 -13.02 -2.02 4.96
N ASN A 253 -12.83 -2.15 6.26
CA ASN A 253 -11.88 -1.34 7.00
C ASN A 253 -10.58 -2.12 7.18
N MET A 254 -9.49 -1.37 7.36
CA MET A 254 -8.26 -1.95 7.85
C MET A 254 -7.59 -1.08 8.90
N THR A 255 -7.00 -1.74 9.89
CA THR A 255 -6.28 -1.11 10.98
C THR A 255 -4.92 -1.77 11.14
N LEU A 256 -3.87 -0.95 11.08
CA LEU A 256 -2.49 -1.35 11.26
C LEU A 256 -2.09 -1.15 12.72
N PHE A 257 -1.65 -2.23 13.36
CA PHE A 257 -1.17 -2.26 14.73
C PHE A 257 0.32 -2.56 14.77
N SER A 258 0.97 -2.08 15.83
CA SER A 258 2.27 -2.59 16.21
C SER A 258 2.15 -4.04 16.69
N HIS A 259 3.02 -4.93 16.21
CA HIS A 259 3.09 -6.29 16.76
C HIS A 259 3.69 -6.29 18.18
N THR A 260 4.61 -5.37 18.48
CA THR A 260 5.25 -5.31 19.81
C THR A 260 4.28 -4.82 20.89
N ASN A 261 3.29 -4.03 20.50
CA ASN A 261 2.19 -3.59 21.34
C ASN A 261 0.87 -3.78 20.60
N VAL A 262 0.25 -4.95 20.78
CA VAL A 262 -0.96 -5.38 20.05
C VAL A 262 -2.15 -4.43 20.20
N SER A 263 -2.17 -3.61 21.27
CA SER A 263 -3.22 -2.61 21.50
C SER A 263 -2.95 -1.25 20.83
N GLU A 264 -1.76 -1.08 20.26
CA GLU A 264 -1.30 0.19 19.72
C GLU A 264 -1.62 0.29 18.23
N GLU A 265 -2.65 1.08 17.93
CA GLU A 265 -2.99 1.46 16.56
C GLU A 265 -1.95 2.46 16.01
N ILE A 266 -1.31 2.08 14.92
CA ILE A 266 -0.40 2.93 14.16
C ILE A 266 -1.24 3.83 13.26
N ALA A 267 -2.09 3.23 12.42
CA ALA A 267 -2.94 3.91 11.46
C ALA A 267 -4.19 3.07 11.12
N SER A 268 -5.27 3.73 10.72
CA SER A 268 -6.49 3.09 10.21
C SER A 268 -6.95 3.73 8.90
N SER A 269 -7.58 2.91 8.06
CA SER A 269 -8.23 3.33 6.83
C SER A 269 -9.62 2.71 6.77
N ASN A 270 -10.62 3.58 6.81
CA ASN A 270 -12.05 3.29 6.86
C ASN A 270 -12.85 4.23 5.93
N SER A 271 -12.24 4.60 4.81
CA SER A 271 -12.87 5.45 3.80
C SER A 271 -14.01 4.69 3.13
N MET A 272 -15.13 5.39 2.92
CA MET A 272 -16.26 4.93 2.12
C MET A 272 -16.24 5.51 0.70
N ARG A 273 -15.41 6.54 0.48
CA ARG A 273 -15.25 7.21 -0.83
C ARG A 273 -14.15 6.59 -1.68
N TYR A 274 -13.12 6.06 -1.04
CA TYR A 274 -11.91 5.56 -1.70
C TYR A 274 -11.62 4.12 -1.32
N ILE A 275 -10.84 3.44 -2.16
CA ILE A 275 -10.24 2.15 -1.83
C ILE A 275 -9.31 2.35 -0.64
N ASN A 276 -9.48 1.53 0.40
CA ASN A 276 -8.71 1.68 1.62
C ASN A 276 -7.23 1.34 1.38
N PHE A 277 -6.36 2.28 1.76
CA PHE A 277 -4.92 2.11 1.71
C PHE A 277 -4.25 2.79 2.91
N ILE A 278 -3.06 2.31 3.28
CA ILE A 278 -2.15 2.94 4.23
C ILE A 278 -0.78 2.96 3.54
N GLN A 279 -0.12 4.12 3.48
CA GLN A 279 1.29 4.19 3.12
C GLN A 279 2.08 4.78 4.29
N LEU A 280 3.08 4.04 4.75
CA LEU A 280 3.90 4.32 5.93
C LEU A 280 5.37 4.44 5.54
N GLY A 281 6.07 5.45 6.07
CA GLY A 281 7.52 5.50 6.01
C GLY A 281 8.14 4.87 7.25
N LEU A 282 8.94 3.83 7.09
CA LEU A 282 9.64 3.18 8.21
C LEU A 282 11.02 3.78 8.40
N ILE A 283 11.19 4.61 9.43
CA ILE A 283 12.45 5.33 9.66
C ILE A 283 13.22 4.65 10.81
N ASN A 284 14.44 4.20 10.54
CA ASN A 284 15.42 3.66 11.52
C ASN A 284 15.01 2.39 12.31
N ASN A 285 13.75 1.94 12.29
CA ASN A 285 13.32 0.71 12.98
C ASN A 285 12.74 -0.32 12.00
N ASN A 286 13.08 -1.61 12.22
CA ASN A 286 12.35 -2.69 11.58
C ASN A 286 10.90 -2.63 12.09
N GLY A 287 9.97 -2.89 11.18
CA GLY A 287 8.55 -2.83 11.47
C GLY A 287 7.98 -4.24 11.58
N THR A 288 7.49 -4.60 12.75
CA THR A 288 6.75 -5.84 12.99
C THR A 288 5.30 -5.45 13.18
N PHE A 289 4.41 -5.90 12.31
CA PHE A 289 3.05 -5.38 12.22
C PHE A 289 2.00 -6.47 12.30
N ARG A 290 0.82 -6.05 12.76
CA ARG A 290 -0.44 -6.78 12.56
C ARG A 290 -1.39 -5.89 11.79
N ILE A 291 -1.99 -6.40 10.72
CA ILE A 291 -3.07 -5.73 10.01
C ILE A 291 -4.36 -6.50 10.27
N ASP A 292 -5.37 -5.80 10.76
CA ASP A 292 -6.71 -6.35 10.97
C ASP A 292 -7.62 -5.84 9.85
N VAL A 293 -8.34 -6.75 9.20
CA VAL A 293 -9.32 -6.47 8.15
C VAL A 293 -10.70 -6.88 8.64
N ASN A 294 -11.68 -5.99 8.51
CA ASN A 294 -13.07 -6.28 8.85
C ASN A 294 -14.05 -5.66 7.84
N LEU A 295 -15.23 -6.25 7.75
CA LEU A 295 -16.31 -5.76 6.91
C LEU A 295 -17.03 -4.62 7.63
N HIS A 296 -17.03 -3.42 7.04
CA HIS A 296 -17.69 -2.25 7.61
C HIS A 296 -19.16 -2.19 7.25
N GLU A 297 -19.44 -2.28 5.96
CA GLU A 297 -20.77 -2.19 5.39
C GLU A 297 -20.88 -3.16 4.20
N MET A 298 -22.02 -3.83 4.12
CA MET A 298 -22.38 -4.69 2.99
C MET A 298 -23.72 -4.26 2.42
N HIS A 299 -23.78 -4.14 1.09
CA HIS A 299 -25.04 -3.95 0.39
C HIS A 299 -25.51 -5.21 -0.35
N GLN A 300 -24.80 -6.33 -0.19
CA GLN A 300 -25.12 -7.64 -0.74
C GLN A 300 -25.13 -8.70 0.37
N PHE A 301 -26.22 -9.47 0.48
CA PHE A 301 -26.43 -10.42 1.58
C PHE A 301 -26.20 -11.89 1.21
N LEU A 302 -25.92 -12.19 -0.06
CA LEU A 302 -25.94 -13.56 -0.61
C LEU A 302 -24.58 -14.07 -1.06
N LEU A 303 -23.54 -13.23 -1.07
CA LEU A 303 -22.19 -13.57 -1.52
C LEU A 303 -21.22 -13.50 -0.34
N SER A 304 -20.17 -14.30 -0.41
CA SER A 304 -19.01 -14.15 0.47
C SER A 304 -18.32 -12.81 0.19
N HIS A 305 -17.81 -12.15 1.23
CA HIS A 305 -17.13 -10.87 1.09
C HIS A 305 -15.64 -11.10 0.93
N SER A 306 -15.20 -11.30 -0.31
CA SER A 306 -13.79 -11.52 -0.63
C SER A 306 -13.06 -10.21 -0.90
N TYR A 307 -11.78 -10.19 -0.53
CA TYR A 307 -10.89 -9.05 -0.71
C TYR A 307 -9.48 -9.51 -1.05
N ARG A 308 -8.67 -8.56 -1.52
CA ARG A 308 -7.23 -8.73 -1.72
C ARG A 308 -6.50 -7.72 -0.86
N LEU A 309 -5.75 -8.22 0.11
CA LEU A 309 -4.84 -7.42 0.91
C LEU A 309 -3.46 -7.49 0.26
N ILE A 310 -2.95 -6.34 -0.19
CA ILE A 310 -1.68 -6.26 -0.90
C ILE A 310 -0.72 -5.40 -0.09
N VAL A 311 0.48 -5.90 0.18
CA VAL A 311 1.55 -5.18 0.86
C VAL A 311 2.78 -5.10 -0.05
N THR A 312 3.27 -3.89 -0.27
CA THR A 312 4.46 -3.62 -1.09
C THR A 312 5.44 -2.71 -0.35
N GLY A 313 6.68 -3.19 -0.16
CA GLY A 313 7.79 -2.48 0.46
C GLY A 313 8.79 -1.97 -0.59
N SER A 314 9.31 -0.75 -0.41
CA SER A 314 10.23 -0.12 -1.35
C SER A 314 11.71 -0.52 -1.20
N GLN A 315 12.06 -1.40 -0.27
CA GLN A 315 13.39 -2.03 -0.12
C GLN A 315 14.63 -1.10 -0.11
N ASP A 316 14.67 -0.06 0.73
CA ASP A 316 15.82 0.88 0.87
C ASP A 316 16.35 1.44 -0.47
N LEU A 317 15.48 1.48 -1.49
CA LEU A 317 15.85 1.94 -2.82
C LEU A 317 16.09 3.45 -2.85
N LEU A 318 15.45 4.18 -1.95
CA LEU A 318 15.51 5.63 -1.82
C LEU A 318 15.70 6.00 -0.37
N ASP A 319 16.46 7.07 -0.12
CA ASP A 319 16.59 7.62 1.22
C ASP A 319 15.30 8.37 1.59
N LEU A 320 14.61 7.86 2.62
CA LEU A 320 13.41 8.49 3.20
C LEU A 320 13.66 9.92 3.69
N LYS A 321 14.92 10.27 3.99
CA LYS A 321 15.31 11.57 4.54
C LYS A 321 15.59 12.61 3.47
N GLU A 322 15.57 12.26 2.19
CA GLU A 322 15.75 13.23 1.12
C GLU A 322 14.62 14.27 1.13
N GLU A 323 14.97 15.54 1.34
CA GLU A 323 14.02 16.67 1.34
C GLU A 323 13.19 16.76 0.04
N ILE A 324 13.69 16.20 -1.06
CA ILE A 324 13.00 16.15 -2.36
C ILE A 324 11.71 15.30 -2.28
N ASN A 325 11.58 14.43 -1.27
CA ASN A 325 10.38 13.63 -1.00
C ASN A 325 9.27 14.39 -0.28
N ASN A 326 9.50 15.63 0.15
CA ASN A 326 8.59 16.31 1.07
C ASN A 326 7.36 16.86 0.35
N ILE A 327 6.41 15.96 0.08
CA ILE A 327 5.01 16.33 0.06
C ILE A 327 4.62 16.57 1.52
N GLN A 328 3.94 17.68 1.75
CA GLN A 328 3.47 18.10 3.07
C GLN A 328 1.99 18.47 2.96
N GLY A 329 1.25 18.30 4.05
CA GLY A 329 -0.14 18.68 4.10
C GLY A 329 -0.86 18.03 5.28
N PRO A 330 -2.10 18.45 5.53
CA PRO A 330 -2.89 17.93 6.64
C PRO A 330 -3.31 16.45 6.44
N HIS A 331 -3.16 15.90 5.24
CA HIS A 331 -3.41 14.48 4.96
C HIS A 331 -2.31 13.55 5.47
N ILE A 332 -1.15 14.09 5.86
CA ILE A 332 -0.04 13.31 6.43
C ILE A 332 -0.21 13.26 7.94
N ILE A 333 -0.38 12.05 8.46
CA ILE A 333 -0.42 11.76 9.88
C ILE A 333 1.04 11.64 10.33
N ASN A 334 1.49 12.63 11.09
CA ASN A 334 2.77 12.57 11.78
C ASN A 334 2.61 11.84 13.11
N CYS A 335 3.62 11.07 13.47
CA CYS A 335 3.68 10.37 14.74
C CYS A 335 4.24 11.26 15.85
#